data_AF-A0A6J6HC44-F1
#
_entry.id   AF-A0A6J6HC44-F1
#
_cell.length_a   1.000
_cell.length_b   1.000
_cell.length_c   1.000
_cell.angle_alpha   90.00
_cell.angle_beta   90.00
_cell.angle_gamma   90.00
#
_symmetry.space_group_name_H-M   'P 1'
#
loop_
_entity.id
_entity.type
_entity.pdbx_description
1 polymer ?
#
loop_
_entity_poly.entity_id
_entity_poly.type
_entity_poly.pdbx_seq_one_letter_code
_entity_poly.pdbx_strand_id
1 'polypeptide(L)'
;MTKSKRARSFEPDNRNTITLASGQVTHRDHAEQSARLVRNFYEVRQGVWCLVGNGLSNQTFIDAPDGIIAIDTGESNEEMRAAIAELRTKTSRPIVAVLYTHFHYVSGTQAVLDDDPTQDVQIWGHEKIAYNRVRATAEIAPSYGRGLVEQFAITLPQDGPDGIVNVGLGRFYRNPEHTTQTNGFIEPKYTFNSQCTIEVAGLSIDVTPAPSDADDSVTFWFSALGCAVNNLVWPVLFNIFAIRGEEYRDPRIMLNGVDHLLSLNADHLVGAHGMPISGADEILNRVTKYRDSIQFLWDQTVRLTNRGHTSTELAHEIRLPDFYDDDNLTSEFYGVSEHHVRQIRSGLFGWFDGDPANLFPLPREEHANRMIAGFGGREIVRNIAREAIQNNDLRWACELGSWLSFSADSETSDRSLLASTLRLIAQRTTAANIRNWCLTRARDLEGKLDLSRFNTHRLTRRQIISASAERSVHILRVMLDPERAIGLDANICFNFTGHDKTGLHIRNCIAKQTDGRDANIQVTSTIEIWADILTGVTSLSDAINLGTLKIEGNLNNAKSALAVFDIDGLRS
;
A
#
# COMPACT_ATOMS: atom_id res chain seq x y z
N MET A 1 18.85 -24.48 -22.58
CA MET A 1 19.76 -23.96 -21.54
C MET A 1 19.10 -24.20 -20.19
N THR A 2 19.69 -24.99 -19.31
CA THR A 2 19.22 -25.13 -17.93
C THR A 2 19.27 -23.77 -17.26
N LYS A 3 18.11 -23.25 -16.80
CA LYS A 3 18.08 -22.03 -15.98
C LYS A 3 19.06 -22.21 -14.82
N SER A 4 20.04 -21.32 -14.70
CA SER A 4 20.91 -21.21 -13.53
C SER A 4 20.05 -21.19 -12.27
N LYS A 5 20.45 -21.88 -11.19
CA LYS A 5 19.77 -21.77 -9.88
C LYS A 5 19.68 -20.28 -9.53
N ARG A 6 18.47 -19.72 -9.50
CA ARG A 6 18.24 -18.31 -9.15
C ARG A 6 18.74 -18.05 -7.74
N ALA A 7 19.39 -16.92 -7.49
CA ALA A 7 19.51 -16.43 -6.12
C ALA A 7 18.16 -15.90 -5.65
N ARG A 8 17.78 -16.22 -4.40
CA ARG A 8 16.54 -15.71 -3.81
C ARG A 8 16.83 -14.32 -3.21
N SER A 9 15.92 -13.38 -3.43
CA SER A 9 16.01 -11.93 -3.20
C SER A 9 16.70 -11.09 -4.28
N PHE A 10 17.99 -11.27 -4.52
CA PHE A 10 18.71 -10.61 -5.61
C PHE A 10 19.91 -11.44 -6.06
N GLU A 11 20.30 -11.28 -7.34
CA GLU A 11 21.43 -12.01 -7.92
C GLU A 11 22.78 -11.61 -7.30
N PRO A 12 23.70 -12.58 -7.12
CA PRO A 12 24.98 -12.32 -6.48
C PRO A 12 25.91 -11.51 -7.38
N ASP A 13 25.65 -11.42 -8.68
CA ASP A 13 26.42 -10.62 -9.64
C ASP A 13 25.50 -10.05 -10.73
N ASN A 14 26.08 -9.43 -11.75
CA ASN A 14 25.36 -8.76 -12.83
C ASN A 14 24.99 -9.68 -14.01
N ARG A 15 25.14 -11.02 -13.91
CA ARG A 15 24.91 -11.95 -15.04
C ARG A 15 23.51 -11.87 -15.64
N ASN A 16 22.52 -11.51 -14.83
CA ASN A 16 21.12 -11.35 -15.22
C ASN A 16 20.69 -9.88 -15.28
N THR A 17 21.62 -8.93 -15.13
CA THR A 17 21.33 -7.51 -15.25
C THR A 17 21.43 -7.08 -16.70
N ILE A 18 20.42 -6.36 -17.19
CA ILE A 18 20.34 -5.83 -18.55
C ILE A 18 20.05 -4.33 -18.54
N THR A 19 20.32 -3.67 -19.66
CA THR A 19 19.94 -2.27 -19.90
C THR A 19 18.85 -2.22 -20.96
N LEU A 20 17.73 -1.57 -20.65
CA LEU A 20 16.61 -1.38 -21.59
C LEU A 20 16.89 -0.24 -22.56
N ALA A 21 16.10 -0.14 -23.63
CA ALA A 21 16.27 0.89 -24.67
C ALA A 21 16.24 2.33 -24.11
N SER A 22 15.42 2.58 -23.08
CA SER A 22 15.34 3.89 -22.40
C SER A 22 16.37 4.06 -21.27
N GLY A 23 17.34 3.15 -21.15
CA GLY A 23 18.49 3.27 -20.24
C GLY A 23 18.30 2.68 -18.85
N GLN A 24 17.12 2.14 -18.51
CA GLN A 24 16.91 1.46 -17.22
C GLN A 24 17.82 0.25 -17.10
N VAL A 25 18.50 0.13 -15.97
CA VAL A 25 19.31 -1.05 -15.64
C VAL A 25 18.53 -1.89 -14.64
N THR A 26 18.24 -3.15 -14.98
CA THR A 26 17.35 -4.01 -14.18
C THR A 26 17.64 -5.49 -14.39
N HIS A 27 17.06 -6.34 -13.53
CA HIS A 27 17.10 -7.78 -13.71
C HIS A 27 16.29 -8.19 -14.95
N ARG A 28 16.83 -9.08 -15.79
CA ARG A 28 16.21 -9.56 -17.03
C ARG A 28 14.79 -10.04 -16.80
N ASP A 29 14.57 -10.90 -15.82
CA ASP A 29 13.24 -11.48 -15.57
C ASP A 29 12.23 -10.43 -15.07
N HIS A 30 12.67 -9.37 -14.39
CA HIS A 30 11.81 -8.24 -14.01
C HIS A 30 11.42 -7.41 -15.24
N ALA A 31 12.33 -7.24 -16.21
CA ALA A 31 11.99 -6.63 -17.48
C ALA A 31 11.05 -7.49 -18.33
N GLU A 32 11.28 -8.81 -18.38
CA GLU A 32 10.42 -9.75 -19.10
C GLU A 32 9.00 -9.79 -18.53
N GLN A 33 8.84 -9.60 -17.22
CA GLN A 33 7.53 -9.47 -16.59
C GLN A 33 6.70 -8.32 -17.20
N SER A 34 7.32 -7.21 -17.59
CA SER A 34 6.61 -6.07 -18.19
C SER A 34 5.84 -6.46 -19.47
N ALA A 35 6.28 -7.49 -20.19
CA ALA A 35 5.58 -8.00 -21.38
C ALA A 35 4.21 -8.62 -21.05
N ARG A 36 3.99 -9.03 -19.79
CA ARG A 36 2.72 -9.59 -19.29
C ARG A 36 1.79 -8.54 -18.69
N LEU A 37 2.29 -7.32 -18.53
CA LEU A 37 1.57 -6.17 -17.97
C LEU A 37 1.14 -5.19 -19.07
N VAL A 38 1.29 -5.59 -20.34
CA VAL A 38 0.95 -4.77 -21.50
C VAL A 38 -0.55 -4.55 -21.56
N ARG A 39 -0.94 -3.33 -21.94
CA ARG A 39 -2.34 -2.95 -22.11
C ARG A 39 -3.01 -3.86 -23.15
N ASN A 40 -4.08 -4.53 -22.75
CA ASN A 40 -4.89 -5.35 -23.65
C ASN A 40 -6.33 -5.46 -23.12
N PHE A 41 -7.31 -5.32 -24.01
CA PHE A 41 -8.72 -5.51 -23.71
C PHE A 41 -9.14 -6.93 -24.08
N TYR A 42 -9.05 -7.83 -23.10
CA TYR A 42 -9.34 -9.25 -23.30
C TYR A 42 -10.84 -9.46 -23.43
N GLU A 43 -11.26 -10.19 -24.45
CA GLU A 43 -12.55 -10.87 -24.48
C GLU A 43 -12.34 -12.26 -23.90
N VAL A 44 -12.58 -12.40 -22.58
CA VAL A 44 -12.33 -13.63 -21.82
C VAL A 44 -13.23 -14.75 -22.32
N ARG A 45 -14.48 -14.39 -22.57
CA ARG A 45 -15.48 -15.13 -23.34
C ARG A 45 -16.49 -14.13 -23.89
N GLN A 46 -17.42 -14.60 -24.73
CA GLN A 46 -18.51 -13.75 -25.21
C GLN A 46 -19.26 -13.10 -24.02
N GLY A 47 -19.30 -11.78 -24.01
CA GLY A 47 -19.96 -10.98 -22.96
C GLY A 47 -19.16 -10.80 -21.67
N VAL A 48 -17.88 -11.22 -21.61
CA VAL A 48 -17.00 -10.95 -20.47
C VAL A 48 -15.71 -10.33 -20.98
N TRP A 49 -15.46 -9.08 -20.60
CA TRP A 49 -14.28 -8.34 -21.01
C TRP A 49 -13.46 -7.88 -19.81
N CYS A 50 -12.13 -7.85 -19.97
CA CYS A 50 -11.21 -7.42 -18.92
C CYS A 50 -10.11 -6.57 -19.53
N LEU A 51 -10.05 -5.29 -19.14
CA LEU A 51 -8.95 -4.41 -19.50
C LEU A 51 -7.80 -4.60 -18.52
N VAL A 52 -6.68 -5.11 -19.03
CA VAL A 52 -5.42 -5.26 -18.29
C VAL A 52 -4.47 -4.15 -18.73
N GLY A 53 -3.61 -3.68 -17.83
CA GLY A 53 -2.49 -2.78 -18.17
C GLY A 53 -2.88 -1.31 -18.38
N ASN A 54 -4.10 -0.92 -18.01
CA ASN A 54 -4.56 0.47 -17.98
C ASN A 54 -4.14 1.22 -16.70
N GLY A 55 -3.83 0.47 -15.63
CA GLY A 55 -3.34 0.96 -14.34
C GLY A 55 -2.71 -0.17 -13.54
N LEU A 56 -2.74 -0.08 -12.21
CA LEU A 56 -2.31 -1.17 -11.32
C LEU A 56 -3.31 -2.33 -11.34
N SER A 57 -4.60 -2.03 -11.39
CA SER A 57 -5.70 -3.00 -11.42
C SER A 57 -6.34 -3.10 -12.80
N ASN A 58 -7.10 -4.18 -12.96
CA ASN A 58 -7.93 -4.43 -14.11
C ASN A 58 -9.30 -3.73 -13.97
N GLN A 59 -9.96 -3.48 -15.09
CA GLN A 59 -11.37 -3.08 -15.14
C GLN A 59 -12.14 -4.14 -15.91
N THR A 60 -13.11 -4.78 -15.27
CA THR A 60 -13.86 -5.91 -15.84
C THR A 60 -15.29 -5.49 -16.18
N PHE A 61 -15.82 -6.00 -17.30
CA PHE A 61 -17.17 -5.74 -17.76
C PHE A 61 -17.89 -7.05 -18.10
N ILE A 62 -19.13 -7.19 -17.64
CA ILE A 62 -19.98 -8.35 -17.91
C ILE A 62 -21.26 -7.88 -18.59
N ASP A 63 -21.57 -8.45 -19.75
CA ASP A 63 -22.84 -8.27 -20.46
C ASP A 63 -23.93 -9.12 -19.80
N ALA A 64 -24.80 -8.46 -19.04
CA ALA A 64 -25.92 -9.07 -18.34
C ALA A 64 -27.25 -8.81 -19.08
N PRO A 65 -28.34 -9.51 -18.74
CA PRO A 65 -29.64 -9.31 -19.37
C PRO A 65 -30.12 -7.86 -19.42
N ASP A 66 -29.94 -7.09 -18.34
CA ASP A 66 -30.47 -5.72 -18.23
C ASP A 66 -29.46 -4.64 -18.62
N GLY A 67 -28.18 -4.97 -18.78
CA GLY A 67 -27.12 -4.00 -19.10
C GLY A 67 -25.72 -4.50 -18.73
N ILE A 68 -24.74 -3.62 -18.76
CA ILE A 68 -23.36 -3.95 -18.39
C ILE A 68 -23.15 -3.83 -16.88
N ILE A 69 -22.51 -4.82 -16.29
CA ILE A 69 -21.96 -4.74 -14.93
C ILE A 69 -20.46 -4.40 -15.07
N ALA A 70 -20.04 -3.29 -14.47
CA ALA A 70 -18.61 -2.99 -14.29
C ALA A 70 -18.14 -3.57 -12.95
N ILE A 71 -16.95 -4.17 -12.92
CA ILE A 71 -16.33 -4.70 -11.70
C ILE A 71 -14.96 -4.06 -11.54
N ASP A 72 -14.81 -3.37 -10.41
CA ASP A 72 -13.75 -2.41 -10.11
C ASP A 72 -13.65 -1.24 -11.11
N THR A 73 -13.15 -0.10 -10.64
CA THR A 73 -13.11 1.17 -11.40
C THR A 73 -11.74 1.83 -11.40
N GLY A 74 -10.70 1.10 -11.02
CA GLY A 74 -9.31 1.59 -11.06
C GLY A 74 -8.98 2.61 -9.96
N GLU A 75 -7.86 3.30 -10.15
CA GLU A 75 -7.29 4.28 -9.20
C GLU A 75 -7.76 5.72 -9.48
N SER A 76 -8.46 5.96 -10.58
CA SER A 76 -8.97 7.30 -10.94
C SER A 76 -10.10 7.26 -11.96
N ASN A 77 -10.83 8.38 -12.08
CA ASN A 77 -11.83 8.55 -13.13
C ASN A 77 -11.23 8.47 -14.53
N GLU A 78 -10.00 8.93 -14.73
CA GLU A 78 -9.31 8.90 -16.02
C GLU A 78 -9.03 7.46 -16.48
N GLU A 79 -8.62 6.59 -15.56
CA GLU A 79 -8.48 5.15 -15.83
C GLU A 79 -9.82 4.54 -16.24
N MET A 80 -10.89 4.81 -15.47
CA MET A 80 -12.20 4.23 -15.79
C MET A 80 -12.78 4.77 -17.09
N ARG A 81 -12.60 6.06 -17.43
CA ARG A 81 -13.01 6.61 -18.73
C ARG A 81 -12.29 5.91 -19.89
N ALA A 82 -11.01 5.63 -19.75
CA ALA A 82 -10.26 4.86 -20.75
C ALA A 82 -10.81 3.43 -20.88
N ALA A 83 -11.17 2.78 -19.76
CA ALA A 83 -11.78 1.46 -19.77
C ALA A 83 -13.17 1.44 -20.43
N ILE A 84 -13.99 2.45 -20.15
CA ILE A 84 -15.30 2.63 -20.80
C ILE A 84 -15.12 2.85 -22.30
N ALA A 85 -14.12 3.65 -22.73
CA ALA A 85 -13.85 3.84 -24.15
C ALA A 85 -13.54 2.51 -24.87
N GLU A 86 -12.77 1.61 -24.24
CA GLU A 86 -12.54 0.25 -24.76
C GLU A 86 -13.83 -0.56 -24.83
N LEU A 87 -14.65 -0.55 -23.76
CA LEU A 87 -15.96 -1.22 -23.75
C LEU A 87 -16.86 -0.72 -24.90
N ARG A 88 -16.86 0.58 -25.18
CA ARG A 88 -17.71 1.19 -26.23
C ARG A 88 -17.30 0.74 -27.64
N THR A 89 -16.10 0.18 -27.83
CA THR A 89 -15.73 -0.48 -29.09
C THR A 89 -16.41 -1.85 -29.30
N LYS A 90 -16.89 -2.47 -28.20
CA LYS A 90 -17.56 -3.77 -28.21
C LYS A 90 -19.08 -3.65 -28.12
N THR A 91 -19.59 -2.68 -27.37
CA THR A 91 -21.02 -2.53 -27.11
C THR A 91 -21.43 -1.11 -26.70
N SER A 92 -22.62 -0.70 -27.12
CA SER A 92 -23.25 0.57 -26.71
C SER A 92 -24.24 0.42 -25.56
N ARG A 93 -24.36 -0.78 -24.96
CA ARG A 93 -25.28 -1.02 -23.84
C ARG A 93 -24.87 -0.20 -22.60
N PRO A 94 -25.83 0.33 -21.82
CA PRO A 94 -25.53 1.14 -20.65
C PRO A 94 -24.87 0.30 -19.55
N ILE A 95 -24.02 0.94 -18.74
CA ILE A 95 -23.53 0.33 -17.48
C ILE A 95 -24.59 0.58 -16.42
N VAL A 96 -25.16 -0.49 -15.87
CA VAL A 96 -26.29 -0.43 -14.92
C VAL A 96 -25.90 -0.78 -13.49
N ALA A 97 -24.71 -1.36 -13.31
CA ALA A 97 -24.18 -1.68 -11.99
C ALA A 97 -22.65 -1.60 -11.94
N VAL A 98 -22.14 -1.30 -10.75
CA VAL A 98 -20.73 -1.36 -10.35
C VAL A 98 -20.61 -2.29 -9.15
N LEU A 99 -19.74 -3.29 -9.25
CA LEU A 99 -19.37 -4.16 -8.13
C LEU A 99 -17.93 -3.87 -7.72
N TYR A 100 -17.67 -3.69 -6.43
CA TYR A 100 -16.32 -3.57 -5.90
C TYR A 100 -15.83 -4.91 -5.34
N THR A 101 -14.64 -5.34 -5.77
CA THR A 101 -13.98 -6.51 -5.18
C THR A 101 -13.44 -6.22 -3.79
N HIS A 102 -12.92 -5.00 -3.55
CA HIS A 102 -12.42 -4.48 -2.26
C HIS A 102 -12.10 -2.97 -2.37
N PHE A 103 -11.65 -2.35 -1.27
CA PHE A 103 -11.50 -0.90 -1.16
C PHE A 103 -10.43 -0.19 -2.01
N HIS A 104 -9.49 -0.88 -2.65
CA HIS A 104 -8.42 -0.22 -3.40
C HIS A 104 -8.88 0.34 -4.76
N TYR A 105 -9.59 -0.47 -5.56
CA TYR A 105 -9.85 -0.18 -6.99
C TYR A 105 -11.24 0.40 -7.25
N VAL A 106 -11.58 1.43 -6.48
CA VAL A 106 -12.93 2.01 -6.43
C VAL A 106 -12.95 3.48 -6.82
N SER A 107 -11.81 4.02 -7.27
CA SER A 107 -11.59 5.46 -7.36
C SER A 107 -12.03 6.08 -8.68
N GLY A 108 -12.55 5.29 -9.64
CA GLY A 108 -13.04 5.78 -10.93
C GLY A 108 -14.56 5.71 -11.10
N THR A 109 -15.32 5.44 -10.04
CA THR A 109 -16.77 5.17 -10.15
C THR A 109 -17.59 6.35 -10.64
N GLN A 110 -17.20 7.58 -10.32
CA GLN A 110 -17.86 8.78 -10.85
C GLN A 110 -17.84 8.80 -12.39
N ALA A 111 -16.77 8.33 -13.04
CA ALA A 111 -16.72 8.24 -14.50
C ALA A 111 -17.79 7.31 -15.10
N VAL A 112 -18.26 6.31 -14.35
CA VAL A 112 -19.37 5.43 -14.78
C VAL A 112 -20.67 6.21 -14.78
N LEU A 113 -20.92 7.02 -13.74
CA LEU A 113 -22.11 7.85 -13.64
C LEU A 113 -22.10 8.98 -14.70
N ASP A 114 -20.93 9.50 -15.02
CA ASP A 114 -20.75 10.55 -16.03
C ASP A 114 -20.97 10.04 -17.46
N ASP A 115 -20.80 8.73 -17.72
CA ASP A 115 -20.97 8.12 -19.05
C ASP A 115 -22.44 8.13 -19.51
N ASP A 116 -23.38 7.88 -18.60
CA ASP A 116 -24.82 8.10 -18.80
C ASP A 116 -25.48 8.65 -17.53
N PRO A 117 -25.60 9.98 -17.40
CA PRO A 117 -26.21 10.61 -16.22
C PRO A 117 -27.70 10.29 -16.02
N THR A 118 -28.37 9.70 -17.02
CA THR A 118 -29.78 9.30 -16.92
C THR A 118 -29.95 7.89 -16.38
N GLN A 119 -28.88 7.11 -16.36
CA GLN A 119 -28.87 5.74 -15.89
C GLN A 119 -28.79 5.69 -14.36
N ASP A 120 -29.72 4.96 -13.74
CA ASP A 120 -29.60 4.59 -12.33
C ASP A 120 -28.62 3.43 -12.22
N VAL A 121 -27.41 3.70 -11.71
CA VAL A 121 -26.33 2.72 -11.56
C VAL A 121 -26.32 2.20 -10.13
N GLN A 122 -26.50 0.89 -9.96
CA GLN A 122 -26.39 0.26 -8.66
C GLN A 122 -24.93 0.07 -8.26
N ILE A 123 -24.54 0.53 -7.07
CA ILE A 123 -23.17 0.38 -6.58
C ILE A 123 -23.18 -0.59 -5.39
N TRP A 124 -22.53 -1.74 -5.59
CA TRP A 124 -22.45 -2.83 -4.64
C TRP A 124 -21.02 -3.00 -4.12
N GLY A 125 -20.90 -3.41 -2.86
CA GLY A 125 -19.60 -3.74 -2.28
C GLY A 125 -19.69 -4.17 -0.83
N HIS A 126 -18.57 -4.61 -0.27
CA HIS A 126 -18.50 -4.98 1.14
C HIS A 126 -18.73 -3.75 2.06
N GLU A 127 -19.42 -3.91 3.18
CA GLU A 127 -19.78 -2.79 4.09
C GLU A 127 -18.56 -2.03 4.66
N LYS A 128 -17.41 -2.69 4.71
CA LYS A 128 -16.15 -2.12 5.20
C LYS A 128 -15.39 -1.26 4.19
N ILE A 129 -15.80 -1.19 2.92
CA ILE A 129 -15.04 -0.46 1.89
C ILE A 129 -14.79 1.00 2.30
N ALA A 130 -15.84 1.74 2.67
CA ALA A 130 -15.69 3.14 3.07
C ALA A 130 -14.83 3.30 4.33
N TYR A 131 -14.99 2.39 5.29
CA TYR A 131 -14.18 2.36 6.52
C TYR A 131 -12.69 2.13 6.22
N ASN A 132 -12.36 1.10 5.43
CA ASN A 132 -10.98 0.74 5.10
C ASN A 132 -10.26 1.84 4.33
N ARG A 133 -10.94 2.51 3.38
CA ARG A 133 -10.37 3.68 2.69
C ARG A 133 -9.94 4.77 3.66
N VAL A 134 -10.81 5.12 4.61
CA VAL A 134 -10.53 6.16 5.59
C VAL A 134 -9.41 5.73 6.53
N ARG A 135 -9.47 4.49 7.03
CA ARG A 135 -8.48 3.90 7.95
C ARG A 135 -7.07 3.94 7.37
N ALA A 136 -6.91 3.54 6.10
CA ALA A 136 -5.61 3.49 5.43
C ALA A 136 -4.95 4.88 5.29
N THR A 137 -5.73 5.96 5.28
CA THR A 137 -5.23 7.32 5.00
C THR A 137 -5.44 8.31 6.16
N ALA A 138 -5.77 7.84 7.36
CA ALA A 138 -5.98 8.67 8.54
C ALA A 138 -4.72 8.71 9.43
N GLU A 139 -4.74 8.08 10.60
CA GLU A 139 -3.72 8.24 11.66
C GLU A 139 -2.29 7.89 11.20
N ILE A 140 -2.15 6.91 10.30
CA ILE A 140 -0.86 6.45 9.77
C ILE A 140 -0.43 7.11 8.46
N ALA A 141 -1.16 8.13 7.98
CA ALA A 141 -1.03 8.68 6.64
C ALA A 141 0.40 9.06 6.20
N PRO A 142 1.26 9.68 7.03
CA PRO A 142 2.62 10.03 6.61
C PRO A 142 3.47 8.79 6.29
N SER A 143 3.41 7.79 7.18
CA SER A 143 4.14 6.53 6.99
C SER A 143 3.61 5.78 5.77
N TYR A 144 2.28 5.69 5.65
CA TYR A 144 1.62 5.05 4.51
C TYR A 144 2.00 5.71 3.18
N GLY A 145 1.90 7.05 3.11
CA GLY A 145 2.20 7.84 1.92
C GLY A 145 3.67 7.74 1.50
N ARG A 146 4.61 7.76 2.45
CA ARG A 146 6.04 7.51 2.16
C ARG A 146 6.23 6.11 1.57
N GLY A 147 5.59 5.10 2.15
CA GLY A 147 5.66 3.74 1.67
C GLY A 147 5.08 3.56 0.25
N LEU A 148 4.00 4.26 -0.09
CA LEU A 148 3.47 4.29 -1.47
C LEU A 148 4.51 4.84 -2.46
N VAL A 149 5.19 5.95 -2.10
CA VAL A 149 6.22 6.56 -2.95
C VAL A 149 7.35 5.59 -3.22
N GLU A 150 7.82 4.90 -2.19
CA GLU A 150 8.91 3.94 -2.28
C GLU A 150 8.51 2.67 -3.06
N GLN A 151 7.35 2.09 -2.76
CA GLN A 151 6.91 0.82 -3.38
C GLN A 151 6.51 0.98 -4.85
N PHE A 152 5.81 2.06 -5.18
CA PHE A 152 5.18 2.26 -6.48
C PHE A 152 5.94 3.18 -7.42
N ALA A 153 7.22 3.48 -7.11
CA ALA A 153 8.11 4.26 -7.96
C ALA A 153 7.55 5.64 -8.35
N ILE A 154 6.72 6.25 -7.49
CA ILE A 154 5.97 7.49 -7.80
C ILE A 154 6.92 8.64 -8.20
N THR A 155 8.14 8.65 -7.67
CA THR A 155 9.15 9.70 -7.87
C THR A 155 10.35 9.25 -8.69
N LEU A 156 10.36 8.01 -9.21
CA LEU A 156 11.44 7.56 -10.08
C LEU A 156 11.32 8.22 -11.45
N PRO A 157 12.46 8.48 -12.13
CA PRO A 157 12.44 8.99 -13.50
C PRO A 157 11.82 7.97 -14.46
N GLN A 158 11.39 8.44 -15.64
CA GLN A 158 10.85 7.56 -16.68
C GLN A 158 11.95 6.80 -17.42
N ASP A 159 13.17 7.34 -17.45
CA ASP A 159 14.32 6.83 -18.20
C ASP A 159 15.61 6.81 -17.35
N GLY A 160 16.69 6.35 -17.96
CA GLY A 160 18.01 6.24 -17.33
C GLY A 160 18.11 5.09 -16.32
N PRO A 161 19.29 4.88 -15.71
CA PRO A 161 19.59 3.66 -14.93
C PRO A 161 18.67 3.44 -13.72
N ASP A 162 18.15 4.52 -13.15
CA ASP A 162 17.23 4.51 -12.00
C ASP A 162 15.75 4.62 -12.42
N GLY A 163 15.46 4.50 -13.71
CA GLY A 163 14.11 4.65 -14.23
C GLY A 163 13.16 3.53 -13.82
N ILE A 164 11.86 3.87 -13.76
CA ILE A 164 10.78 2.92 -13.54
C ILE A 164 10.75 1.86 -14.66
N VAL A 165 10.50 0.61 -14.28
CA VAL A 165 10.35 -0.52 -15.22
C VAL A 165 8.94 -1.08 -15.16
N ASN A 166 8.51 -1.50 -13.97
CA ASN A 166 7.13 -1.79 -13.63
C ASN A 166 6.94 -1.72 -12.10
N VAL A 167 5.71 -1.95 -11.62
CA VAL A 167 5.37 -2.03 -10.20
C VAL A 167 4.83 -3.42 -9.82
N GLY A 168 5.23 -4.45 -10.58
CA GLY A 168 4.92 -5.86 -10.38
C GLY A 168 3.49 -6.27 -10.73
N LEU A 169 2.46 -5.64 -10.15
CA LEU A 169 1.06 -5.93 -10.51
C LEU A 169 0.60 -5.18 -11.78
N GLY A 170 1.28 -4.09 -12.13
CA GLY A 170 1.03 -3.28 -13.32
C GLY A 170 2.31 -2.60 -13.81
N ARG A 171 2.26 -1.98 -15.00
CA ARG A 171 3.40 -1.19 -15.50
C ARG A 171 3.63 0.07 -14.69
N PHE A 172 2.56 0.64 -14.16
CA PHE A 172 2.56 1.87 -13.40
C PHE A 172 1.51 1.76 -12.29
N TYR A 173 1.75 2.36 -11.14
CA TYR A 173 0.66 2.60 -10.18
C TYR A 173 -0.30 3.66 -10.71
N ARG A 174 0.24 4.63 -11.45
CA ARG A 174 -0.44 5.77 -12.05
C ARG A 174 -0.02 5.84 -13.49
N ASN A 175 -0.93 5.53 -14.42
CA ASN A 175 -0.59 5.53 -15.85
C ASN A 175 -0.21 6.95 -16.32
N PRO A 176 1.01 7.16 -16.84
CA PRO A 176 1.49 8.48 -17.27
C PRO A 176 0.75 9.04 -18.50
N GLU A 177 -0.02 8.23 -19.23
CA GLU A 177 -0.90 8.69 -20.30
C GLU A 177 -2.08 9.54 -19.78
N HIS A 178 -2.43 9.40 -18.49
CA HIS A 178 -3.47 10.19 -17.85
C HIS A 178 -2.87 11.49 -17.29
N THR A 179 -3.27 12.62 -17.87
CA THR A 179 -2.79 13.97 -17.48
C THR A 179 -3.21 14.36 -16.06
N THR A 180 -4.36 13.86 -15.62
CA THR A 180 -4.90 14.02 -14.27
C THR A 180 -5.28 12.67 -13.69
N GLN A 181 -5.36 12.60 -12.36
CA GLN A 181 -5.86 11.43 -11.64
C GLN A 181 -6.78 11.88 -10.53
N THR A 182 -8.06 11.93 -10.86
CA THR A 182 -9.11 12.42 -9.99
C THR A 182 -9.80 11.26 -9.29
N ASN A 183 -9.91 11.35 -7.96
CA ASN A 183 -10.67 10.39 -7.17
C ASN A 183 -12.17 10.64 -7.35
N GLY A 184 -12.88 9.65 -7.88
CA GLY A 184 -14.33 9.58 -8.00
C GLY A 184 -14.93 8.37 -7.29
N PHE A 185 -14.40 8.02 -6.11
CA PHE A 185 -15.03 7.01 -5.26
C PHE A 185 -16.45 7.41 -4.88
N ILE A 186 -17.38 6.44 -5.01
CA ILE A 186 -18.75 6.53 -4.53
C ILE A 186 -18.99 5.35 -3.57
N GLU A 187 -19.51 5.65 -2.38
CA GLU A 187 -19.80 4.66 -1.35
C GLU A 187 -20.88 3.67 -1.84
N PRO A 188 -20.68 2.35 -1.66
CA PRO A 188 -21.69 1.38 -2.06
C PRO A 188 -22.98 1.57 -1.27
N LYS A 189 -24.09 1.72 -1.98
CA LYS A 189 -25.43 1.82 -1.38
C LYS A 189 -25.97 0.45 -0.99
N TYR A 190 -25.57 -0.59 -1.73
CA TYR A 190 -25.96 -1.96 -1.50
C TYR A 190 -24.76 -2.73 -0.95
N THR A 191 -24.88 -3.22 0.27
CA THR A 191 -23.74 -3.81 0.99
C THR A 191 -23.99 -5.24 1.44
N PHE A 192 -22.88 -5.96 1.62
CA PHE A 192 -22.83 -7.30 2.18
C PHE A 192 -21.63 -7.45 3.11
N ASN A 193 -21.66 -8.45 3.98
CA ASN A 193 -20.59 -8.76 4.94
C ASN A 193 -20.40 -10.26 5.22
N SER A 194 -21.18 -11.10 4.56
CA SER A 194 -21.21 -12.55 4.71
C SER A 194 -21.54 -13.18 3.36
N GLN A 195 -21.36 -14.49 3.26
CA GLN A 195 -21.69 -15.20 2.03
C GLN A 195 -23.17 -15.03 1.69
N CYS A 196 -23.46 -14.61 0.47
CA CYS A 196 -24.82 -14.39 -0.01
C CYS A 196 -24.92 -14.56 -1.52
N THR A 197 -26.14 -14.58 -2.03
CA THR A 197 -26.43 -14.46 -3.46
C THR A 197 -27.12 -13.11 -3.70
N ILE A 198 -26.63 -12.34 -4.67
CA ILE A 198 -27.20 -11.06 -5.06
C ILE A 198 -27.77 -11.15 -6.48
N GLU A 199 -28.83 -10.40 -6.76
CA GLU A 199 -29.43 -10.30 -8.09
C GLU A 199 -29.07 -8.93 -8.68
N VAL A 200 -28.26 -8.91 -9.73
CA VAL A 200 -27.76 -7.68 -10.34
C VAL A 200 -27.89 -7.77 -11.86
N ALA A 201 -28.57 -6.79 -12.46
CA ALA A 201 -28.78 -6.67 -13.90
C ALA A 201 -29.33 -7.95 -14.58
N GLY A 202 -30.15 -8.72 -13.86
CA GLY A 202 -30.75 -9.97 -14.33
C GLY A 202 -29.86 -11.21 -14.17
N LEU A 203 -28.70 -11.10 -13.49
CA LEU A 203 -27.85 -12.23 -13.12
C LEU A 203 -27.91 -12.50 -11.61
N SER A 204 -27.95 -13.78 -11.26
CA SER A 204 -27.73 -14.28 -9.91
C SER A 204 -26.22 -14.48 -9.70
N ILE A 205 -25.66 -13.83 -8.67
CA ILE A 205 -24.22 -13.78 -8.41
C ILE A 205 -23.98 -14.25 -6.98
N ASP A 206 -23.20 -15.32 -6.82
CA ASP A 206 -22.77 -15.76 -5.49
C ASP A 206 -21.57 -14.91 -5.04
N VAL A 207 -21.68 -14.31 -3.86
CA VAL A 207 -20.66 -13.48 -3.24
C VAL A 207 -20.12 -14.21 -2.02
N THR A 208 -18.82 -14.49 -2.00
CA THR A 208 -18.15 -15.10 -0.86
C THR A 208 -17.08 -14.16 -0.31
N PRO A 209 -17.09 -13.83 1.00
CA PRO A 209 -15.97 -13.18 1.65
C PRO A 209 -14.66 -13.93 1.39
N ALA A 210 -13.68 -13.22 0.87
CA ALA A 210 -12.38 -13.74 0.50
C ALA A 210 -11.26 -12.80 0.98
N PRO A 211 -11.09 -12.60 2.31
CA PRO A 211 -10.06 -11.72 2.83
C PRO A 211 -8.68 -12.09 2.26
N SER A 212 -8.02 -11.09 1.70
CA SER A 212 -6.75 -11.26 0.97
C SER A 212 -5.77 -10.17 1.39
N ASP A 213 -5.59 -9.15 0.56
CA ASP A 213 -4.79 -7.98 0.88
C ASP A 213 -5.55 -6.96 1.77
N ALA A 214 -6.86 -7.16 1.88
CA ALA A 214 -7.82 -6.43 2.69
C ALA A 214 -8.90 -7.37 3.26
N ASP A 215 -9.53 -6.98 4.38
CA ASP A 215 -10.54 -7.78 5.09
C ASP A 215 -11.98 -7.59 4.54
N ASP A 216 -12.14 -6.76 3.52
CA ASP A 216 -13.37 -6.48 2.78
C ASP A 216 -13.36 -7.08 1.37
N SER A 217 -12.36 -7.90 1.06
CA SER A 217 -12.21 -8.55 -0.24
C SER A 217 -13.20 -9.69 -0.43
N VAL A 218 -13.77 -9.81 -1.64
CA VAL A 218 -14.74 -10.85 -2.00
C VAL A 218 -14.42 -11.54 -3.34
N THR A 219 -15.00 -12.72 -3.53
CA THR A 219 -15.11 -13.40 -4.82
C THR A 219 -16.55 -13.26 -5.33
N PHE A 220 -16.70 -12.85 -6.59
CA PHE A 220 -17.97 -12.89 -7.31
C PHE A 220 -17.99 -14.09 -8.25
N TRP A 221 -18.97 -14.98 -8.07
CA TRP A 221 -19.14 -16.16 -8.90
C TRP A 221 -20.40 -16.04 -9.77
N PHE A 222 -20.17 -16.03 -11.08
CA PHE A 222 -21.19 -15.99 -12.12
C PHE A 222 -21.36 -17.40 -12.70
N SER A 223 -22.11 -18.25 -11.98
CA SER A 223 -22.29 -19.67 -12.34
C SER A 223 -22.83 -19.85 -13.77
N ALA A 224 -23.76 -19.01 -14.20
CA ALA A 224 -24.31 -19.01 -15.57
C ALA A 224 -23.27 -18.71 -16.66
N LEU A 225 -22.13 -18.12 -16.30
CA LEU A 225 -21.04 -17.75 -17.21
C LEU A 225 -19.79 -18.63 -17.00
N GLY A 226 -19.78 -19.53 -16.02
CA GLY A 226 -18.60 -20.28 -15.61
C GLY A 226 -17.43 -19.38 -15.18
N CYS A 227 -17.71 -18.16 -14.68
CA CYS A 227 -16.71 -17.11 -14.49
C CYS A 227 -16.63 -16.63 -13.04
N ALA A 228 -15.43 -16.64 -12.46
CA ALA A 228 -15.14 -16.09 -11.14
C ALA A 228 -14.30 -14.81 -11.25
N VAL A 229 -14.72 -13.74 -10.56
CA VAL A 229 -13.95 -12.49 -10.43
C VAL A 229 -13.43 -12.35 -8.99
N ASN A 230 -12.13 -12.13 -8.82
CA ASN A 230 -11.48 -12.25 -7.50
C ASN A 230 -10.25 -11.32 -7.33
N ASN A 231 -9.83 -11.10 -6.08
CA ASN A 231 -8.54 -10.48 -5.74
C ASN A 231 -7.57 -11.43 -4.99
N LEU A 232 -7.85 -12.74 -5.02
CA LEU A 232 -7.04 -13.75 -4.33
C LEU A 232 -5.81 -14.16 -5.15
N VAL A 233 -5.99 -14.40 -6.44
CA VAL A 233 -4.94 -14.97 -7.31
C VAL A 233 -4.25 -13.85 -8.07
N TRP A 234 -3.07 -13.46 -7.60
CA TRP A 234 -2.26 -12.41 -8.21
C TRP A 234 -1.32 -12.96 -9.30
N PRO A 235 -0.93 -12.15 -10.31
CA PRO A 235 -0.01 -12.57 -11.38
C PRO A 235 1.46 -12.70 -10.95
N VAL A 236 1.70 -12.82 -9.63
CA VAL A 236 2.95 -12.78 -8.88
C VAL A 236 2.74 -13.51 -7.55
N LEU A 237 3.82 -13.97 -6.89
CA LEU A 237 3.74 -14.50 -5.53
C LEU A 237 3.01 -13.52 -4.61
N PHE A 238 2.01 -14.01 -3.87
CA PHE A 238 1.18 -13.15 -3.02
C PHE A 238 2.01 -12.40 -1.99
N ASN A 239 1.66 -11.13 -1.80
CA ASN A 239 2.33 -10.28 -0.83
C ASN A 239 1.69 -10.43 0.56
N ILE A 240 2.27 -11.31 1.38
CA ILE A 240 1.80 -11.57 2.77
C ILE A 240 1.78 -10.28 3.60
N PHE A 241 2.72 -9.37 3.36
CA PHE A 241 2.76 -8.07 4.02
C PHE A 241 3.55 -7.10 3.12
N ALA A 242 2.93 -5.98 2.75
CA ALA A 242 3.60 -4.96 1.96
C ALA A 242 4.70 -4.24 2.74
N ILE A 243 5.90 -4.16 2.15
CA ILE A 243 7.06 -3.48 2.74
C ILE A 243 6.82 -1.98 3.01
N ARG A 244 5.80 -1.39 2.40
CA ARG A 244 5.35 -0.01 2.65
C ARG A 244 4.72 0.21 4.03
N GLY A 245 4.41 -0.85 4.78
CA GLY A 245 3.70 -0.77 6.06
C GLY A 245 2.19 -0.90 5.88
N GLU A 246 1.67 -2.04 6.33
CA GLU A 246 0.27 -2.47 6.32
C GLU A 246 0.09 -3.43 7.50
N GLU A 247 -1.15 -3.80 7.80
CA GLU A 247 -1.41 -4.86 8.77
C GLU A 247 -0.94 -6.22 8.24
N TYR A 248 -0.58 -7.11 9.17
CA TYR A 248 -0.24 -8.48 8.86
C TYR A 248 -1.45 -9.21 8.27
N ARG A 249 -1.25 -9.88 7.14
CA ARG A 249 -2.25 -10.72 6.49
C ARG A 249 -1.94 -12.16 6.83
N ASP A 250 -2.79 -12.82 7.61
CA ASP A 250 -2.58 -14.23 7.97
C ASP A 250 -2.81 -15.12 6.73
N PRO A 251 -1.78 -15.81 6.22
CA PRO A 251 -1.92 -16.67 5.04
C PRO A 251 -2.99 -17.74 5.20
N ARG A 252 -3.26 -18.22 6.40
CA ARG A 252 -4.28 -19.25 6.65
C ARG A 252 -5.69 -18.79 6.28
N ILE A 253 -5.99 -17.50 6.46
CA ILE A 253 -7.28 -16.93 6.09
C ILE A 253 -7.42 -16.94 4.56
N MET A 254 -6.37 -16.49 3.87
CA MET A 254 -6.33 -16.46 2.42
C MET A 254 -6.42 -17.86 1.79
N LEU A 255 -5.74 -18.86 2.38
CA LEU A 255 -5.78 -20.24 1.89
C LEU A 255 -7.21 -20.79 1.83
N ASN A 256 -8.07 -20.50 2.81
CA ASN A 256 -9.49 -20.89 2.76
C ASN A 256 -10.23 -20.26 1.57
N GLY A 257 -9.92 -19.00 1.26
CA GLY A 257 -10.47 -18.30 0.10
C GLY A 257 -10.02 -18.92 -1.23
N VAL A 258 -8.74 -19.30 -1.34
CA VAL A 258 -8.23 -19.96 -2.55
C VAL A 258 -8.79 -21.38 -2.70
N ASP A 259 -8.93 -22.13 -1.60
CA ASP A 259 -9.55 -23.46 -1.61
C ASP A 259 -11.03 -23.37 -2.03
N HIS A 260 -11.76 -22.34 -1.57
CA HIS A 260 -13.11 -22.06 -2.06
C HIS A 260 -13.13 -21.73 -3.56
N LEU A 261 -12.23 -20.85 -4.02
CA LEU A 261 -12.15 -20.46 -5.43
C LEU A 261 -11.90 -21.67 -6.35
N LEU A 262 -11.01 -22.59 -5.94
CA LEU A 262 -10.78 -23.86 -6.64
C LEU A 262 -12.03 -24.75 -6.65
N SER A 263 -12.80 -24.77 -5.56
CA SER A 263 -14.03 -25.59 -5.46
C SER A 263 -15.14 -25.17 -6.43
N LEU A 264 -15.11 -23.94 -6.95
CA LEU A 264 -16.08 -23.45 -7.94
C LEU A 264 -15.94 -24.15 -9.31
N ASN A 265 -14.78 -24.76 -9.59
CA ASN A 265 -14.46 -25.38 -10.87
C ASN A 265 -14.77 -24.45 -12.06
N ALA A 266 -14.31 -23.20 -11.96
CA ALA A 266 -14.58 -22.16 -12.95
C ALA A 266 -13.94 -22.47 -14.31
N ASP A 267 -14.63 -22.11 -15.39
CA ASP A 267 -14.07 -22.13 -16.75
C ASP A 267 -13.15 -20.92 -16.99
N HIS A 268 -13.47 -19.80 -16.33
CA HIS A 268 -12.74 -18.54 -16.46
C HIS A 268 -12.49 -17.92 -15.09
N LEU A 269 -11.25 -17.51 -14.85
CA LEU A 269 -10.82 -16.81 -13.66
C LEU A 269 -10.30 -15.43 -14.04
N VAL A 270 -10.99 -14.39 -13.59
CA VAL A 270 -10.64 -12.98 -13.82
C VAL A 270 -10.13 -12.38 -12.51
N GLY A 271 -8.89 -11.95 -12.48
CA GLY A 271 -8.30 -11.29 -11.32
C GLY A 271 -8.52 -9.78 -11.35
N ALA A 272 -8.49 -9.14 -10.17
CA ALA A 272 -8.29 -7.69 -10.04
C ALA A 272 -6.94 -7.23 -10.62
N HIS A 273 -6.01 -8.16 -10.85
CA HIS A 273 -4.71 -7.94 -11.49
C HIS A 273 -4.38 -9.00 -12.51
N GLY A 274 -3.63 -8.61 -13.54
CA GLY A 274 -3.00 -9.52 -14.48
C GLY A 274 -3.97 -10.13 -15.49
N MET A 275 -3.45 -11.04 -16.32
CA MET A 275 -4.22 -11.65 -17.39
C MET A 275 -5.25 -12.65 -16.85
N PRO A 276 -6.47 -12.70 -17.41
CA PRO A 276 -7.43 -13.76 -17.13
C PRO A 276 -6.87 -15.16 -17.43
N ILE A 277 -7.27 -16.16 -16.65
CA ILE A 277 -6.92 -17.57 -16.85
C ILE A 277 -8.20 -18.30 -17.32
N SER A 278 -8.09 -19.19 -18.30
CA SER A 278 -9.24 -19.92 -18.84
C SER A 278 -8.91 -21.40 -19.05
N GLY A 279 -9.93 -22.24 -18.89
CA GLY A 279 -9.82 -23.69 -18.84
C GLY A 279 -9.72 -24.20 -17.40
N ALA A 280 -10.71 -25.00 -16.97
CA ALA A 280 -10.79 -25.50 -15.60
C ALA A 280 -9.54 -26.26 -15.15
N ASP A 281 -8.95 -27.10 -16.03
CA ASP A 281 -7.71 -27.85 -15.73
C ASP A 281 -6.50 -26.92 -15.54
N GLU A 282 -6.40 -25.86 -16.36
CA GLU A 282 -5.32 -24.88 -16.29
C GLU A 282 -5.43 -24.05 -15.02
N ILE A 283 -6.65 -23.61 -14.67
CA ILE A 283 -6.95 -22.92 -13.43
C ILE A 283 -6.60 -23.81 -12.25
N LEU A 284 -7.09 -25.06 -12.22
CA LEU A 284 -6.81 -26.01 -11.15
C LEU A 284 -5.31 -26.21 -10.94
N ASN A 285 -4.56 -26.50 -12.00
CA ASN A 285 -3.12 -26.75 -11.92
C ASN A 285 -2.34 -25.53 -11.40
N ARG A 286 -2.57 -24.36 -11.99
CA ARG A 286 -1.80 -23.15 -11.67
C ARG A 286 -2.17 -22.55 -10.32
N VAL A 287 -3.46 -22.51 -9.99
CA VAL A 287 -3.93 -21.97 -8.72
C VAL A 287 -3.62 -22.91 -7.55
N THR A 288 -3.61 -24.24 -7.75
CA THR A 288 -3.13 -25.18 -6.72
C THR A 288 -1.66 -24.90 -6.39
N LYS A 289 -0.81 -24.72 -7.40
CA LYS A 289 0.60 -24.37 -7.19
C LYS A 289 0.78 -23.02 -6.49
N TYR A 290 -0.05 -22.03 -6.83
CA TYR A 290 -0.11 -20.75 -6.14
C TYR A 290 -0.43 -20.92 -4.66
N ARG A 291 -1.52 -21.62 -4.37
CA ARG A 291 -2.02 -21.94 -3.04
C ARG A 291 -0.96 -22.66 -2.19
N ASP A 292 -0.30 -23.66 -2.76
CA ASP A 292 0.74 -24.44 -2.08
C ASP A 292 2.02 -23.64 -1.81
N SER A 293 2.35 -22.67 -2.67
CA SER A 293 3.49 -21.78 -2.42
C SER A 293 3.28 -20.93 -1.16
N ILE A 294 2.05 -20.48 -0.93
CA ILE A 294 1.65 -19.68 0.24
C ILE A 294 1.67 -20.56 1.50
N GLN A 295 1.08 -21.75 1.44
CA GLN A 295 1.14 -22.69 2.57
C GLN A 295 2.58 -23.08 2.89
N PHE A 296 3.42 -23.32 1.89
CA PHE A 296 4.83 -23.65 2.09
C PHE A 296 5.55 -22.57 2.92
N LEU A 297 5.40 -21.30 2.55
CA LEU A 297 6.02 -20.19 3.29
C LEU A 297 5.55 -20.14 4.74
N TRP A 298 4.25 -20.32 4.97
CA TRP A 298 3.68 -20.33 6.32
C TRP A 298 4.19 -21.52 7.15
N ASP A 299 4.04 -22.75 6.64
CA ASP A 299 4.41 -23.99 7.32
C ASP A 299 5.90 -24.02 7.66
N GLN A 300 6.78 -23.65 6.72
CA GLN A 300 8.22 -23.66 6.96
C GLN A 300 8.64 -22.59 7.94
N THR A 301 7.98 -21.42 7.92
CA THR A 301 8.24 -20.34 8.88
C THR A 301 7.91 -20.79 10.30
N VAL A 302 6.71 -21.33 10.51
CA VAL A 302 6.27 -21.82 11.82
C VAL A 302 7.15 -22.97 12.29
N ARG A 303 7.44 -23.93 11.40
CA ARG A 303 8.29 -25.10 11.72
C ARG A 303 9.68 -24.70 12.19
N LEU A 304 10.36 -23.77 11.50
CA LEU A 304 11.72 -23.36 11.86
C LEU A 304 11.72 -22.38 13.05
N THR A 305 10.71 -21.53 13.19
CA THR A 305 10.57 -20.68 14.39
C THR A 305 10.39 -21.55 15.65
N ASN A 306 9.57 -22.61 15.58
CA ASN A 306 9.42 -23.59 16.65
C ASN A 306 10.71 -24.36 16.97
N ARG A 307 11.70 -24.34 16.07
CA ARG A 307 13.05 -24.91 16.28
C ARG A 307 14.05 -23.89 16.81
N GLY A 308 13.61 -22.68 17.13
CA GLY A 308 14.45 -21.62 17.69
C GLY A 308 15.16 -20.74 16.66
N HIS A 309 14.79 -20.83 15.38
CA HIS A 309 15.42 -19.97 14.36
C HIS A 309 14.94 -18.51 14.52
N THR A 310 15.89 -17.59 14.46
CA THR A 310 15.70 -16.13 14.46
C THR A 310 15.08 -15.65 13.15
N SER A 311 14.62 -14.40 13.11
CA SER A 311 14.04 -13.79 11.90
C SER A 311 15.01 -13.83 10.71
N THR A 312 16.30 -13.60 10.96
CA THR A 312 17.34 -13.60 9.93
C THR A 312 17.65 -15.00 9.42
N GLU A 313 17.74 -16.01 10.29
CA GLU A 313 17.98 -17.40 9.90
C GLU A 313 16.86 -17.94 9.00
N LEU A 314 15.59 -17.65 9.34
CA LEU A 314 14.44 -18.02 8.50
C LEU A 314 14.56 -17.46 7.09
N ALA A 315 14.98 -16.20 6.97
CA ALA A 315 15.14 -15.49 5.72
C ALA A 315 16.18 -16.15 4.78
N HIS A 316 17.20 -16.79 5.37
CA HIS A 316 18.26 -17.48 4.64
C HIS A 316 17.98 -18.96 4.37
N GLU A 317 17.26 -19.63 5.28
CA GLU A 317 17.00 -21.07 5.17
C GLU A 317 15.75 -21.41 4.34
N ILE A 318 14.70 -20.59 4.45
CA ILE A 318 13.44 -20.88 3.76
C ILE A 318 13.50 -20.30 2.35
N ARG A 319 13.54 -21.21 1.39
CA ARG A 319 13.53 -20.90 -0.03
C ARG A 319 12.42 -21.66 -0.72
N LEU A 320 11.65 -20.97 -1.56
CA LEU A 320 10.73 -21.62 -2.49
C LEU A 320 11.54 -22.56 -3.43
N PRO A 321 11.13 -23.83 -3.56
CA PRO A 321 11.65 -24.75 -4.56
C PRO A 321 11.66 -24.16 -5.97
N ASP A 322 12.67 -24.51 -6.78
CA ASP A 322 12.91 -23.90 -8.10
C ASP A 322 11.73 -24.08 -9.07
N PHE A 323 10.94 -25.15 -8.92
CA PHE A 323 9.76 -25.36 -9.77
C PHE A 323 8.70 -24.27 -9.60
N TYR A 324 8.68 -23.51 -8.50
CA TYR A 324 7.77 -22.36 -8.34
C TYR A 324 8.11 -21.20 -9.29
N ASP A 325 9.26 -21.18 -9.96
CA ASP A 325 9.60 -20.15 -10.94
C ASP A 325 9.08 -20.46 -12.37
N ASP A 326 8.44 -21.61 -12.57
CA ASP A 326 7.87 -21.99 -13.87
C ASP A 326 6.54 -21.29 -14.17
N ASP A 327 5.92 -20.70 -13.15
CA ASP A 327 4.67 -19.95 -13.28
C ASP A 327 4.85 -18.54 -12.70
N ASN A 328 4.21 -17.55 -13.34
CA ASN A 328 4.24 -16.17 -12.85
C ASN A 328 3.46 -16.02 -11.54
N LEU A 329 2.39 -16.79 -11.32
CA LEU A 329 1.61 -16.72 -10.08
C LEU A 329 2.49 -16.96 -8.84
N THR A 330 3.54 -17.77 -8.97
CA THR A 330 4.43 -18.12 -7.85
C THR A 330 5.81 -17.47 -7.92
N SER A 331 6.06 -16.66 -8.96
CA SER A 331 7.32 -15.96 -9.14
C SER A 331 7.43 -14.72 -8.24
N GLU A 332 8.61 -14.52 -7.67
CA GLU A 332 8.96 -13.43 -6.73
C GLU A 332 9.17 -12.09 -7.45
N PHE A 333 8.11 -11.60 -8.09
CA PHE A 333 8.13 -10.40 -8.91
C PHE A 333 7.57 -9.15 -8.23
N TYR A 334 6.90 -9.31 -7.09
CA TYR A 334 6.35 -8.21 -6.30
C TYR A 334 7.10 -8.08 -4.97
N GLY A 335 7.07 -9.14 -4.17
CA GLY A 335 7.93 -9.36 -3.01
C GLY A 335 8.79 -10.62 -3.18
N VAL A 336 9.52 -10.97 -2.12
CA VAL A 336 10.41 -12.14 -2.07
C VAL A 336 10.14 -12.94 -0.79
N SER A 337 10.33 -14.24 -0.88
CA SER A 337 10.19 -15.20 0.22
C SER A 337 10.96 -14.80 1.46
N GLU A 338 12.20 -14.29 1.31
CA GLU A 338 13.03 -13.78 2.42
C GLU A 338 12.28 -12.76 3.29
N HIS A 339 11.49 -11.88 2.69
CA HIS A 339 10.71 -10.89 3.43
C HIS A 339 9.44 -11.52 3.99
N HIS A 340 8.76 -12.34 3.19
CA HIS A 340 7.49 -12.96 3.56
C HIS A 340 7.60 -13.87 4.79
N VAL A 341 8.68 -14.63 4.94
CA VAL A 341 8.88 -15.49 6.12
C VAL A 341 9.11 -14.67 7.40
N ARG A 342 9.85 -13.56 7.30
CA ARG A 342 10.04 -12.62 8.42
C ARG A 342 8.73 -11.94 8.80
N GLN A 343 7.89 -11.64 7.81
CA GLN A 343 6.57 -11.04 8.01
C GLN A 343 5.61 -12.02 8.68
N ILE A 344 5.55 -13.28 8.23
CA ILE A 344 4.78 -14.34 8.89
C ILE A 344 5.23 -14.50 10.34
N ARG A 345 6.55 -14.56 10.57
CA ARG A 345 7.11 -14.69 11.91
C ARG A 345 6.68 -13.52 12.80
N SER A 346 6.88 -12.28 12.35
CA SER A 346 6.51 -11.09 13.12
C SER A 346 5.00 -11.01 13.37
N GLY A 347 4.18 -11.43 12.42
CA GLY A 347 2.71 -11.48 12.56
C GLY A 347 2.22 -12.48 13.61
N LEU A 348 2.88 -13.64 13.71
CA LEU A 348 2.49 -14.70 14.65
C LEU A 348 3.14 -14.57 16.04
N PHE A 349 4.41 -14.15 16.09
CA PHE A 349 5.24 -14.19 17.30
C PHE A 349 5.70 -12.81 17.79
N GLY A 350 5.36 -11.74 17.06
CA GLY A 350 5.81 -10.38 17.37
C GLY A 350 7.26 -10.10 16.94
N TRP A 351 7.74 -8.92 17.31
CA TRP A 351 9.03 -8.39 16.84
C TRP A 351 10.25 -9.11 17.41
N PHE A 352 10.16 -9.64 18.64
CA PHE A 352 11.30 -10.23 19.35
C PHE A 352 11.54 -11.67 18.90
N ASP A 353 12.79 -12.00 18.56
CA ASP A 353 13.19 -13.31 18.04
C ASP A 353 14.10 -14.13 18.92
N GLY A 354 14.26 -13.72 20.17
CA GLY A 354 15.08 -14.43 21.15
C GLY A 354 16.53 -13.96 21.17
N ASP A 355 16.98 -13.18 20.19
CA ASP A 355 18.31 -12.58 20.19
C ASP A 355 18.40 -11.46 21.24
N PRO A 356 19.22 -11.62 22.31
CA PRO A 356 19.33 -10.61 23.36
C PRO A 356 19.76 -9.22 22.88
N ALA A 357 20.54 -9.12 21.79
CA ALA A 357 20.95 -7.84 21.24
C ALA A 357 19.76 -7.06 20.64
N ASN A 358 18.78 -7.78 20.11
CA ASN A 358 17.53 -7.19 19.61
C ASN A 358 16.60 -6.76 20.74
N LEU A 359 16.76 -7.29 21.96
CA LEU A 359 15.94 -6.91 23.13
C LEU A 359 16.28 -5.51 23.66
N PHE A 360 17.56 -5.13 23.59
CA PHE A 360 18.07 -3.85 24.10
C PHE A 360 18.90 -3.13 23.04
N PRO A 361 18.30 -2.73 21.91
CA PRO A 361 19.05 -2.12 20.82
C PRO A 361 19.55 -0.74 21.23
N LEU A 362 20.79 -0.42 20.85
CA LEU A 362 21.30 0.95 20.92
C LEU A 362 20.52 1.86 19.95
N PRO A 363 20.42 3.18 20.24
CA PRO A 363 20.02 4.15 19.25
C PRO A 363 20.87 4.00 17.97
N ARG A 364 20.23 4.14 16.80
CA ARG A 364 20.86 3.85 15.50
C ARG A 364 22.20 4.56 15.30
N GLU A 365 22.25 5.85 15.61
CA GLU A 365 23.46 6.67 15.46
C GLU A 365 24.58 6.19 16.39
N GLU A 366 24.26 5.89 17.65
CA GLU A 366 25.23 5.38 18.62
C GLU A 366 25.78 4.01 18.22
N HIS A 367 24.91 3.09 17.79
CA HIS A 367 25.33 1.80 17.26
C HIS A 367 26.32 1.97 16.10
N ALA A 368 25.95 2.79 15.11
CA ALA A 368 26.78 3.06 13.94
C ALA A 368 28.17 3.61 14.33
N ASN A 369 28.21 4.61 15.23
CA ASN A 369 29.46 5.18 15.72
C ASN A 369 30.36 4.13 16.39
N ARG A 370 29.78 3.26 17.24
CA ARG A 370 30.52 2.19 17.93
C ARG A 370 31.05 1.13 16.96
N MET A 371 30.25 0.72 15.98
CA MET A 371 30.70 -0.23 14.96
C MET A 371 31.85 0.33 14.13
N ILE A 372 31.76 1.60 13.72
CA ILE A 372 32.83 2.27 12.97
C ILE A 372 34.14 2.31 13.79
N ALA A 373 34.05 2.71 15.06
CA ALA A 373 35.21 2.75 15.95
C ALA A 373 35.82 1.35 16.17
N GLY A 374 34.98 0.33 16.37
CA GLY A 374 35.42 -1.07 16.56
C GLY A 374 36.14 -1.67 15.35
N PHE A 375 35.82 -1.23 14.14
CA PHE A 375 36.48 -1.64 12.90
C PHE A 375 37.73 -0.81 12.55
N GLY A 376 38.19 0.05 13.47
CA GLY A 376 39.42 0.84 13.29
C GLY A 376 39.21 2.21 12.63
N GLY A 377 37.95 2.67 12.54
CA GLY A 377 37.62 4.03 12.12
C GLY A 377 37.01 4.14 10.72
N ARG A 378 36.48 5.34 10.43
CA ARG A 378 35.61 5.62 9.28
C ARG A 378 36.25 5.28 7.93
N GLU A 379 37.49 5.70 7.69
CA GLU A 379 38.17 5.43 6.40
C GLU A 379 38.40 3.94 6.16
N ILE A 380 38.68 3.18 7.22
CA ILE A 380 38.82 1.72 7.11
C ILE A 380 37.49 1.11 6.71
N VAL A 381 36.40 1.47 7.40
CA VAL A 381 35.05 1.00 7.05
C VAL A 381 34.64 1.41 5.63
N ARG A 382 34.98 2.63 5.19
CA ARG A 382 34.76 3.07 3.79
C ARG A 382 35.48 2.17 2.79
N ASN A 383 36.74 1.82 3.06
CA ASN A 383 37.51 0.95 2.18
C ASN A 383 36.93 -0.47 2.14
N ILE A 384 36.58 -1.04 3.28
CA ILE A 384 35.92 -2.36 3.35
C ILE A 384 34.58 -2.32 2.60
N ALA A 385 33.79 -1.26 2.75
CA ALA A 385 32.52 -1.12 2.03
C ALA A 385 32.73 -1.06 0.50
N ARG A 386 33.75 -0.32 0.02
CA ARG A 386 34.10 -0.27 -1.41
C ARG A 386 34.56 -1.63 -1.93
N GLU A 387 35.39 -2.34 -1.19
CA GLU A 387 35.85 -3.69 -1.53
C GLU A 387 34.67 -4.68 -1.57
N ALA A 388 33.76 -4.62 -0.60
CA ALA A 388 32.56 -5.43 -0.57
C ALA A 388 31.68 -5.18 -1.81
N ILE A 389 31.49 -3.92 -2.23
CA ILE A 389 30.80 -3.58 -3.48
C ILE A 389 31.51 -4.19 -4.69
N GLN A 390 32.84 -4.01 -4.80
CA GLN A 390 33.64 -4.52 -5.92
C GLN A 390 33.59 -6.06 -6.03
N ASN A 391 33.54 -6.75 -4.89
CA ASN A 391 33.48 -8.20 -4.80
C ASN A 391 32.04 -8.77 -4.83
N ASN A 392 31.04 -7.91 -5.04
CA ASN A 392 29.61 -8.24 -5.01
C ASN A 392 29.07 -8.77 -3.67
N ASP A 393 29.74 -8.49 -2.55
CA ASP A 393 29.22 -8.75 -1.21
C ASP A 393 28.27 -7.64 -0.78
N LEU A 394 27.13 -7.55 -1.48
CA LEU A 394 26.21 -6.42 -1.37
C LEU A 394 25.46 -6.36 -0.03
N ARG A 395 25.27 -7.50 0.64
CA ARG A 395 24.63 -7.52 1.98
C ARG A 395 25.55 -6.84 2.98
N TRP A 396 26.82 -7.24 2.99
CA TRP A 396 27.82 -6.64 3.86
C TRP A 396 28.08 -5.17 3.52
N ALA A 397 28.20 -4.84 2.23
CA ALA A 397 28.31 -3.45 1.79
C ALA A 397 27.12 -2.59 2.23
N CYS A 398 25.91 -3.16 2.29
CA CYS A 398 24.71 -2.45 2.71
C CYS A 398 24.74 -2.16 4.22
N GLU A 399 25.20 -3.13 5.01
CA GLU A 399 25.37 -2.98 6.45
C GLU A 399 26.42 -1.90 6.78
N LEU A 400 27.61 -2.00 6.19
CA LEU A 400 28.67 -1.01 6.37
C LEU A 400 28.26 0.39 5.89
N GLY A 401 27.62 0.47 4.72
CA GLY A 401 27.10 1.72 4.18
C GLY A 401 26.03 2.35 5.09
N SER A 402 25.21 1.53 5.76
CA SER A 402 24.24 1.99 6.75
C SER A 402 24.96 2.58 7.97
N TRP A 403 25.96 1.90 8.55
CA TRP A 403 26.71 2.49 9.66
C TRP A 403 27.31 3.84 9.29
N LEU A 404 27.96 3.93 8.12
CA LEU A 404 28.53 5.18 7.63
C LEU A 404 27.47 6.28 7.46
N SER A 405 26.35 5.99 6.81
CA SER A 405 25.31 6.97 6.46
C SER A 405 24.48 7.49 7.63
N PHE A 406 24.41 6.73 8.72
CA PHE A 406 23.57 7.06 9.89
C PHE A 406 24.38 7.33 11.16
N SER A 407 25.69 7.52 11.01
CA SER A 407 26.59 7.98 12.07
C SER A 407 26.59 9.51 12.17
N ALA A 408 27.06 10.04 13.32
CA ALA A 408 27.01 11.48 13.60
C ALA A 408 27.80 12.32 12.59
N ASP A 409 28.97 11.84 12.17
CA ASP A 409 29.85 12.52 11.19
C ASP A 409 29.65 12.02 9.76
N SER A 410 28.41 11.64 9.39
CA SER A 410 28.12 11.15 8.03
C SER A 410 28.41 12.24 6.98
N GLU A 411 29.15 11.87 5.94
CA GLU A 411 29.42 12.73 4.78
C GLU A 411 28.60 12.34 3.54
N THR A 412 28.59 13.19 2.52
CA THR A 412 27.99 12.86 1.21
C THR A 412 28.61 11.61 0.59
N SER A 413 29.91 11.37 0.79
CA SER A 413 30.63 10.19 0.33
C SER A 413 30.12 8.90 0.98
N ASP A 414 29.78 8.94 2.27
CA ASP A 414 29.20 7.82 3.03
C ASP A 414 27.81 7.45 2.50
N ARG A 415 26.95 8.46 2.35
CA ARG A 415 25.61 8.29 1.80
C ARG A 415 25.64 7.74 0.37
N SER A 416 26.62 8.18 -0.43
CA SER A 416 26.82 7.71 -1.79
C SER A 416 27.24 6.23 -1.87
N LEU A 417 27.99 5.72 -0.90
CA LEU A 417 28.33 4.29 -0.82
C LEU A 417 27.07 3.45 -0.60
N LEU A 418 26.23 3.81 0.37
CA LEU A 418 24.96 3.11 0.60
C LEU A 418 24.03 3.23 -0.61
N ALA A 419 23.92 4.41 -1.22
CA ALA A 419 23.13 4.62 -2.43
C ALA A 419 23.59 3.71 -3.58
N SER A 420 24.91 3.57 -3.78
CA SER A 420 25.48 2.70 -4.80
C SER A 420 25.16 1.22 -4.54
N THR A 421 25.27 0.77 -3.29
CA THR A 421 24.90 -0.59 -2.90
C THR A 421 23.41 -0.88 -3.14
N LEU A 422 22.52 0.01 -2.69
CA LEU A 422 21.07 -0.14 -2.88
C LEU A 422 20.71 -0.16 -4.38
N ARG A 423 21.36 0.68 -5.18
CA ARG A 423 21.17 0.68 -6.64
C ARG A 423 21.59 -0.65 -7.28
N LEU A 424 22.71 -1.24 -6.86
CA LEU A 424 23.13 -2.56 -7.36
C LEU A 424 22.14 -3.66 -6.95
N ILE A 425 21.63 -3.64 -5.72
CA ILE A 425 20.56 -4.55 -5.28
C ILE A 425 19.32 -4.40 -6.17
N ALA A 426 18.90 -3.15 -6.43
CA ALA A 426 17.74 -2.85 -7.27
C ALA A 426 17.88 -3.32 -8.73
N GLN A 427 19.11 -3.36 -9.24
CA GLN A 427 19.44 -3.84 -10.58
C GLN A 427 19.49 -5.37 -10.68
N ARG A 428 19.49 -6.08 -9.55
CA ARG A 428 19.70 -7.53 -9.44
C ARG A 428 18.52 -8.29 -8.82
N THR A 429 17.53 -7.59 -8.28
CA THR A 429 16.30 -8.20 -7.77
C THR A 429 15.26 -8.35 -8.87
N THR A 430 14.47 -9.44 -8.81
CA THR A 430 13.27 -9.63 -9.63
C THR A 430 12.06 -8.86 -9.09
N ALA A 431 12.07 -8.53 -7.81
CA ALA A 431 10.91 -7.99 -7.10
C ALA A 431 10.78 -6.47 -7.29
N ALA A 432 9.65 -6.06 -7.88
CA ALA A 432 9.35 -4.66 -8.17
C ALA A 432 9.40 -3.78 -6.91
N ASN A 433 8.83 -4.25 -5.79
CA ASN A 433 8.77 -3.46 -4.57
C ASN A 433 10.18 -3.18 -4.03
N ILE A 434 11.07 -4.18 -4.05
CA ILE A 434 12.46 -4.03 -3.58
C ILE A 434 13.23 -3.09 -4.50
N ARG A 435 13.13 -3.31 -5.82
CA ARG A 435 13.78 -2.44 -6.81
C ARG A 435 13.39 -0.98 -6.59
N ASN A 436 12.08 -0.71 -6.56
CA ASN A 436 11.55 0.64 -6.47
C ASN A 436 11.93 1.29 -5.14
N TRP A 437 11.84 0.54 -4.03
CA TRP A 437 12.25 1.02 -2.71
C TRP A 437 13.74 1.38 -2.68
N CYS A 438 14.61 0.47 -3.14
CA CYS A 438 16.05 0.68 -3.15
C CYS A 438 16.46 1.90 -4.01
N LEU A 439 15.89 2.07 -5.20
CA LEU A 439 16.17 3.23 -6.06
C LEU A 439 15.66 4.54 -5.45
N THR A 440 14.46 4.53 -4.85
CA THR A 440 13.91 5.71 -4.18
C THR A 440 14.81 6.14 -3.03
N ARG A 441 15.26 5.19 -2.20
CA ARG A 441 16.20 5.45 -1.10
C ARG A 441 17.59 5.87 -1.59
N ALA A 442 18.11 5.28 -2.66
CA ALA A 442 19.39 5.70 -3.26
C ALA A 442 19.35 7.17 -3.72
N ARG A 443 18.24 7.59 -4.36
CA ARG A 443 18.04 8.98 -4.79
C ARG A 443 17.91 9.96 -3.63
N ASP A 444 17.24 9.55 -2.54
CA ASP A 444 17.16 10.32 -1.29
C ASP A 444 18.54 10.52 -0.65
N LEU A 445 19.33 9.44 -0.57
CA LEU A 445 20.72 9.47 -0.08
C LEU A 445 21.63 10.38 -0.92
N GLU A 446 21.36 10.52 -2.20
CA GLU A 446 22.09 11.40 -3.12
C GLU A 446 21.54 12.83 -3.18
N GLY A 447 20.48 13.15 -2.43
CA GLY A 447 19.84 14.48 -2.43
C GLY A 447 19.07 14.81 -3.72
N LYS A 448 18.77 13.80 -4.56
CA LYS A 448 17.98 13.94 -5.79
C LYS A 448 16.47 13.87 -5.54
N LEU A 449 16.09 13.46 -4.33
CA LEU A 449 14.74 13.40 -3.81
C LEU A 449 14.81 13.76 -2.32
N ASP A 450 13.76 14.38 -1.79
CA ASP A 450 13.61 14.60 -0.35
C ASP A 450 12.41 13.82 0.16
N LEU A 451 12.68 12.73 0.89
CA LEU A 451 11.64 11.93 1.53
C LEU A 451 11.18 12.50 2.88
N SER A 452 11.91 13.44 3.48
CA SER A 452 11.56 14.01 4.79
C SER A 452 10.21 14.74 4.77
N ARG A 453 9.82 15.26 3.60
CA ARG A 453 8.49 15.85 3.38
C ARG A 453 7.32 14.91 3.69
N PHE A 454 7.54 13.59 3.70
CA PHE A 454 6.55 12.57 4.03
C PHE A 454 6.60 12.12 5.50
N ASN A 455 7.43 12.75 6.34
CA ASN A 455 7.52 12.44 7.77
C ASN A 455 6.55 13.27 8.64
N THR A 456 5.74 14.12 8.01
CA THR A 456 4.82 15.03 8.72
C THR A 456 3.39 14.73 8.34
N HIS A 457 2.49 14.81 9.33
CA HIS A 457 1.06 14.75 9.10
C HIS A 457 0.57 16.04 8.44
N ARG A 458 0.36 15.98 7.12
CA ARG A 458 -0.10 17.13 6.32
C ARG A 458 -1.59 17.01 6.08
N LEU A 459 -2.34 17.83 6.79
CA LEU A 459 -3.79 17.97 6.58
C LEU A 459 -4.04 18.89 5.39
N THR A 460 -5.07 18.59 4.59
CA THR A 460 -5.57 19.52 3.57
C THR A 460 -6.94 20.03 3.94
N ARG A 461 -7.24 21.26 3.54
CA ARG A 461 -8.53 21.91 3.80
C ARG A 461 -9.70 21.06 3.32
N ARG A 462 -9.58 20.51 2.10
CA ARG A 462 -10.60 19.64 1.49
C ARG A 462 -10.86 18.40 2.35
N GLN A 463 -9.81 17.72 2.82
CA GLN A 463 -9.96 16.53 3.66
C GLN A 463 -10.72 16.84 4.96
N ILE A 464 -10.37 17.94 5.63
CA ILE A 464 -11.00 18.34 6.89
C ILE A 464 -12.49 18.68 6.69
N ILE A 465 -12.82 19.47 5.67
CA ILE A 465 -14.21 19.89 5.40
C ILE A 465 -15.08 18.69 5.00
N SER A 466 -14.53 17.73 4.24
CA SER A 466 -15.26 16.53 3.84
C SER A 466 -15.42 15.47 4.94
N ALA A 467 -14.73 15.63 6.07
CA ALA A 467 -14.76 14.68 7.18
C ALA A 467 -15.84 15.05 8.22
N SER A 468 -16.21 14.10 9.08
CA SER A 468 -17.00 14.42 10.26
C SER A 468 -16.21 15.32 11.23
N ALA A 469 -16.91 16.13 12.01
CA ALA A 469 -16.33 16.92 13.09
C ALA A 469 -15.48 16.05 14.04
N GLU A 470 -15.97 14.86 14.34
CA GLU A 470 -15.24 13.87 15.13
C GLU A 470 -13.87 13.57 14.54
N ARG A 471 -13.80 13.19 13.26
CA ARG A 471 -12.55 12.82 12.59
C ARG A 471 -11.57 13.99 12.49
N SER A 472 -12.06 15.19 12.20
CA SER A 472 -11.20 16.39 12.06
C SER A 472 -10.56 16.82 13.38
N VAL A 473 -11.18 16.49 14.52
CA VAL A 473 -10.64 16.78 15.86
C VAL A 473 -9.80 15.62 16.37
N HIS A 474 -10.29 14.38 16.23
CA HIS A 474 -9.67 13.20 16.82
C HIS A 474 -8.32 12.84 16.20
N ILE A 475 -8.05 13.26 14.97
CA ILE A 475 -6.73 13.07 14.33
C ILE A 475 -5.59 13.77 15.10
N LEU A 476 -5.89 14.82 15.87
CA LEU A 476 -4.90 15.55 16.64
C LEU A 476 -4.16 14.67 17.66
N ARG A 477 -4.77 13.56 18.11
CA ARG A 477 -4.17 12.68 19.12
C ARG A 477 -2.81 12.10 18.71
N VAL A 478 -2.58 11.87 17.41
CA VAL A 478 -1.31 11.33 16.89
C VAL A 478 -0.33 12.44 16.50
N MET A 479 -0.70 13.70 16.76
CA MET A 479 0.12 14.89 16.53
C MET A 479 0.49 15.58 17.84
N LEU A 480 0.20 15.00 19.01
CA LEU A 480 0.50 15.58 20.31
C LEU A 480 1.99 15.40 20.64
N ASP A 481 2.66 16.49 21.00
CA ASP A 481 3.98 16.48 21.63
C ASP A 481 3.83 16.31 23.15
N PRO A 482 4.23 15.16 23.73
CA PRO A 482 4.04 14.89 25.15
C PRO A 482 4.88 15.80 26.06
N GLU A 483 6.00 16.35 25.58
CA GLU A 483 6.85 17.26 26.37
C GLU A 483 6.13 18.59 26.62
N ARG A 484 5.34 19.05 25.65
CA ARG A 484 4.54 20.28 25.76
C ARG A 484 3.25 20.09 26.56
N ALA A 485 2.82 18.84 26.75
CA ALA A 485 1.58 18.49 27.45
C ALA A 485 1.75 18.22 28.96
N ILE A 486 2.97 18.38 29.49
CA ILE A 486 3.27 18.14 30.92
C ILE A 486 2.43 19.06 31.81
N GLY A 487 1.69 18.45 32.74
CA GLY A 487 0.90 19.16 33.74
C GLY A 487 -0.40 19.78 33.22
N LEU A 488 -0.76 19.57 31.96
CA LEU A 488 -2.02 20.07 31.40
C LEU A 488 -3.20 19.13 31.76
N ASP A 489 -4.36 19.74 32.04
CA ASP A 489 -5.66 19.08 32.14
C ASP A 489 -6.72 20.02 31.52
N ALA A 490 -7.19 19.69 30.32
CA ALA A 490 -8.18 20.46 29.59
C ALA A 490 -9.17 19.53 28.89
N ASN A 491 -10.44 19.59 29.29
CA ASN A 491 -11.53 18.90 28.62
C ASN A 491 -12.27 19.89 27.70
N ILE A 492 -12.07 19.74 26.40
CA ILE A 492 -12.50 20.68 25.37
C ILE A 492 -13.60 20.02 24.53
N CYS A 493 -14.72 20.71 24.38
CA CYS A 493 -15.76 20.39 23.40
C CYS A 493 -15.59 21.28 22.18
N PHE A 494 -15.70 20.68 21.01
CA PHE A 494 -15.72 21.34 19.71
C PHE A 494 -17.14 21.31 19.15
N ASN A 495 -17.68 22.49 18.87
CA ASN A 495 -19.02 22.71 18.39
C ASN A 495 -18.95 23.46 17.05
N PHE A 496 -18.92 22.72 15.95
CA PHE A 496 -18.92 23.30 14.60
C PHE A 496 -20.35 23.43 14.08
N THR A 497 -20.67 24.61 13.53
CA THR A 497 -22.01 24.89 13.00
C THR A 497 -22.42 23.86 11.95
N GLY A 498 -23.57 23.19 12.15
CA GLY A 498 -24.08 22.17 11.23
C GLY A 498 -23.50 20.75 11.42
N HIS A 499 -22.69 20.52 12.47
CA HIS A 499 -22.11 19.22 12.77
C HIS A 499 -22.41 18.76 14.21
N ASP A 500 -22.33 17.46 14.44
CA ASP A 500 -22.37 16.90 15.79
C ASP A 500 -21.18 17.37 16.63
N LYS A 501 -21.41 17.52 17.94
CA LYS A 501 -20.35 17.86 18.89
C LYS A 501 -19.37 16.72 19.07
N THR A 502 -18.12 17.07 19.33
CA THR A 502 -17.05 16.13 19.69
C THR A 502 -16.11 16.76 20.72
N GLY A 503 -15.13 16.04 21.24
CA GLY A 503 -14.20 16.59 22.23
C GLY A 503 -12.86 15.91 22.34
N LEU A 504 -11.95 16.61 23.01
CA LEU A 504 -10.66 16.08 23.46
C LEU A 504 -10.45 16.41 24.92
N HIS A 505 -10.03 15.41 25.71
CA HIS A 505 -9.49 15.62 27.03
C HIS A 505 -7.98 15.46 26.99
N ILE A 506 -7.27 16.59 26.96
CA ILE A 506 -5.81 16.65 27.04
C ILE A 506 -5.41 16.54 28.50
N ARG A 507 -4.75 15.44 28.86
CA ARG A 507 -4.30 15.15 30.24
C ARG A 507 -3.19 14.11 30.23
N ASN A 508 -2.32 14.10 31.23
CA ASN A 508 -1.28 13.06 31.39
C ASN A 508 -0.47 12.82 30.10
N CYS A 509 -0.13 13.88 29.37
CA CYS A 509 0.57 13.82 28.09
C CYS A 509 -0.14 13.00 26.98
N ILE A 510 -1.48 12.90 27.04
CA ILE A 510 -2.31 12.30 25.98
C ILE A 510 -3.46 13.24 25.59
N ALA A 511 -4.06 12.99 24.43
CA ALA A 511 -5.35 13.56 24.03
C ALA A 511 -6.39 12.43 23.93
N LYS A 512 -7.25 12.30 24.94
CA LYS A 512 -8.33 11.32 24.95
C LYS A 512 -9.51 11.83 24.11
N GLN A 513 -9.96 11.02 23.16
CA GLN A 513 -11.20 11.26 22.40
C GLN A 513 -12.41 11.27 23.34
N THR A 514 -13.29 12.26 23.21
CA THR A 514 -14.55 12.38 23.97
C THR A 514 -15.67 12.87 23.05
N ASP A 515 -16.91 12.87 23.54
CA ASP A 515 -18.05 13.46 22.83
C ASP A 515 -18.28 14.94 23.20
N GLY A 516 -17.39 15.53 24.01
CA GLY A 516 -17.49 16.90 24.48
C GLY A 516 -18.58 17.19 25.53
N ARG A 517 -19.40 16.22 25.96
CA ARG A 517 -20.53 16.48 26.87
C ARG A 517 -20.13 17.02 28.24
N ASP A 518 -19.04 16.48 28.80
CA ASP A 518 -18.53 16.85 30.13
C ASP A 518 -17.43 17.92 30.08
N ALA A 519 -17.27 18.61 28.94
CA ALA A 519 -16.22 19.58 28.74
C ALA A 519 -16.51 20.91 29.43
N ASN A 520 -15.52 21.42 30.18
CA ASN A 520 -15.57 22.72 30.83
C ASN A 520 -15.05 23.86 29.93
N ILE A 521 -14.47 23.52 28.78
CA ILE A 521 -14.05 24.45 27.74
C ILE A 521 -14.87 24.18 26.48
N GLN A 522 -15.41 25.22 25.86
CA GLN A 522 -16.22 25.11 24.64
C GLN A 522 -15.57 25.92 23.52
N VAL A 523 -15.22 25.27 22.41
CA VAL A 523 -14.72 25.88 21.17
C VAL A 523 -15.87 25.87 20.16
N THR A 524 -16.33 27.05 19.76
CA THR A 524 -17.43 27.20 18.79
C THR A 524 -16.93 27.93 17.53
N SER A 525 -17.18 27.35 16.35
CA SER A 525 -16.82 27.92 15.06
C SER A 525 -17.54 27.21 13.90
N THR A 526 -17.01 27.28 12.68
CA THR A 526 -17.37 26.41 11.55
C THR A 526 -16.23 25.44 11.25
N ILE A 527 -16.52 24.36 10.53
CA ILE A 527 -15.49 23.38 10.14
C ILE A 527 -14.46 23.99 9.19
N GLU A 528 -14.84 25.00 8.42
CA GLU A 528 -13.97 25.75 7.51
C GLU A 528 -12.92 26.55 8.26
N ILE A 529 -13.30 27.27 9.32
CA ILE A 529 -12.33 28.01 10.15
C ILE A 529 -11.39 27.04 10.84
N TRP A 530 -11.92 25.92 11.36
CA TRP A 530 -11.08 24.86 11.91
C TRP A 530 -10.08 24.31 10.87
N ALA A 531 -10.54 24.07 9.65
CA ALA A 531 -9.68 23.65 8.55
C ALA A 531 -8.61 24.70 8.20
N ASP A 532 -8.92 25.99 8.25
CA ASP A 532 -7.93 27.06 8.04
C ASP A 532 -6.87 27.08 9.13
N ILE A 533 -7.25 26.86 10.39
CA ILE A 533 -6.31 26.76 11.51
C ILE A 533 -5.41 25.55 11.35
N LEU A 534 -5.98 24.37 11.10
CA LEU A 534 -5.21 23.12 10.98
C LEU A 534 -4.29 23.08 9.76
N THR A 535 -4.56 23.91 8.74
CA THR A 535 -3.74 24.02 7.53
C THR A 535 -2.81 25.24 7.53
N GLY A 536 -2.84 26.05 8.59
CA GLY A 536 -2.01 27.24 8.75
C GLY A 536 -2.42 28.43 7.86
N VAL A 537 -3.63 28.42 7.29
CA VAL A 537 -4.19 29.57 6.56
C VAL A 537 -4.51 30.72 7.52
N THR A 538 -4.89 30.40 8.76
CA THR A 538 -5.05 31.36 9.86
C THR A 538 -4.50 30.76 11.16
N SER A 539 -4.19 31.59 12.14
CA SER A 539 -3.81 31.11 13.48
C SER A 539 -5.03 31.00 14.40
N LEU A 540 -4.93 30.21 15.45
CA LEU A 540 -5.92 30.13 16.52
C LEU A 540 -6.12 31.51 17.15
N SER A 541 -5.05 32.23 17.43
CA SER A 541 -5.12 33.59 17.97
C SER A 541 -5.83 34.57 17.02
N ASP A 542 -5.57 34.54 15.72
CA ASP A 542 -6.24 35.41 14.74
C ASP A 542 -7.73 35.08 14.62
N ALA A 543 -8.09 33.79 14.56
CA ALA A 543 -9.48 33.35 14.49
C ALA A 543 -10.28 33.82 15.72
N ILE A 544 -9.66 33.81 16.90
CA ILE A 544 -10.24 34.36 18.15
C ILE A 544 -10.36 35.88 18.08
N ASN A 545 -9.31 36.58 17.66
CA ASN A 545 -9.29 38.05 17.59
C ASN A 545 -10.33 38.59 16.59
N LEU A 546 -10.55 37.89 15.48
CA LEU A 546 -11.55 38.21 14.46
C LEU A 546 -12.97 37.77 14.86
N GLY A 547 -13.15 37.03 15.96
CA GLY A 547 -14.44 36.52 16.41
C GLY A 547 -15.02 35.39 15.56
N THR A 548 -14.23 34.81 14.65
CA THR A 548 -14.65 33.67 13.80
C THR A 548 -14.56 32.33 14.53
N LEU A 549 -13.77 32.26 15.62
CA LEU A 549 -13.74 31.17 16.58
C LEU A 549 -13.91 31.73 17.99
N LYS A 550 -14.82 31.15 18.77
CA LYS A 550 -15.08 31.53 20.16
C LYS A 550 -14.64 30.42 21.12
N ILE A 551 -13.94 30.79 22.19
CA ILE A 551 -13.63 29.88 23.30
C ILE A 551 -14.34 30.38 24.56
N GLU A 552 -15.16 29.53 25.17
CA GLU A 552 -15.77 29.74 26.49
C GLU A 552 -15.11 28.82 27.51
N GLY A 553 -14.93 29.29 28.74
CA GLY A 553 -14.15 28.61 29.79
C GLY A 553 -12.77 29.23 30.01
N ASN A 554 -11.79 28.45 30.48
CA ASN A 554 -10.44 28.95 30.73
C ASN A 554 -9.64 29.05 29.41
N LEU A 555 -9.60 30.26 28.84
CA LEU A 555 -8.93 30.56 27.57
C LEU A 555 -7.44 30.19 27.56
N ASN A 556 -6.70 30.51 28.62
CA ASN A 556 -5.26 30.23 28.68
C ASN A 556 -4.99 28.73 28.71
N ASN A 557 -5.80 27.98 29.45
CA ASN A 557 -5.71 26.52 29.47
C ASN A 557 -6.06 25.93 28.09
N ALA A 558 -7.11 26.43 27.44
CA ALA A 558 -7.50 26.00 26.10
C ALA A 558 -6.38 26.24 25.07
N LYS A 559 -5.79 27.44 25.03
CA LYS A 559 -4.68 27.78 24.14
C LYS A 559 -3.47 26.89 24.41
N SER A 560 -3.09 26.71 25.67
CA SER A 560 -1.95 25.86 26.06
C SER A 560 -2.19 24.40 25.65
N ALA A 561 -3.41 23.88 25.86
CA ALA A 561 -3.78 22.52 25.50
C ALA A 561 -3.86 22.29 23.98
N LEU A 562 -4.19 23.31 23.19
CA LEU A 562 -4.19 23.23 21.73
C LEU A 562 -2.78 23.40 21.13
N ALA A 563 -1.90 24.17 21.77
CA ALA A 563 -0.53 24.40 21.32
C ALA A 563 0.40 23.17 21.46
N VAL A 564 -0.05 22.10 22.14
CA VAL A 564 0.72 20.85 22.26
C VAL A 564 0.78 20.06 20.96
N PHE A 565 -0.12 20.33 20.01
CA PHE A 565 -0.16 19.61 18.76
C PHE A 565 0.88 20.14 17.77
N ASP A 566 1.38 19.27 16.90
CA ASP A 566 2.32 19.57 15.84
C ASP A 566 1.67 20.26 14.63
N ILE A 567 0.99 21.37 14.92
CA ILE A 567 0.25 22.20 13.98
C ILE A 567 0.54 23.67 14.27
N ASP A 568 1.19 24.35 13.34
CA ASP A 568 1.65 25.73 13.56
C ASP A 568 0.50 26.72 13.79
N GLY A 569 -0.65 26.51 13.12
CA GLY A 569 -1.84 27.33 13.34
C GLY A 569 -2.45 27.20 14.74
N LEU A 570 -2.20 26.10 15.47
CA LEU A 570 -2.66 25.94 16.86
C LEU A 570 -1.67 26.50 17.89
N ARG A 571 -0.40 26.70 17.51
CA ARG A 571 0.67 27.19 18.38
C ARG A 571 0.74 28.72 18.46
N SER A 572 0.07 29.42 17.54
CA SER A 572 0.13 30.88 17.36
C SER A 572 -1.11 31.60 17.90
#